data_AF-A0A7W0QA07-F1
#
_entry.id   AF-A0A7W0QA07-F1
#
_cell.length_a   1.000
_cell.length_b   1.000
_cell.length_c   1.000
_cell.angle_alpha   90.00
_cell.angle_beta   90.00
_cell.angle_gamma   90.00
#
_symmetry.space_group_name_H-M   'P 1'
#
loop_
_entity.id
_entity.type
_entity.pdbx_description
1 polymer ?
#
loop_
_entity_poly.entity_id
_entity_poly.type
_entity_poly.pdbx_seq_one_letter_code
_entity_poly.pdbx_strand_id
1 'polypeptide(L)'
;MWTVDLVLRFVFVIAAPIALVPLAVVVPMGGVLVGVGAATAIALAGSDRWRARTATIPVAGGFLSKLAGLGDYYREHPPKPLIYYIAYPLLAPYWLFVRDARREFLLYRRINAIAFLVMVGAGAYDYIKNWRPEIPFGAFFTSSIASLFLQLLVTMCLVMPIVTTIVRYHTSGHRRALAIMLGISVLLATAMTIFAMRSDRASPSAQIRLRWRAAHDPARTTATLQDAVAAAQAAPDDTTARTAARGALAAVWRPDEVRAFNVRRADNITLVHAYLGRRRPPLWLARRADGRYITLRDELPAELRERLTRR
;
A
#
# COMPACT_ATOMS: atom_id res chain seq x y z
N MET A 1 34.01 -6.86 12.33
CA MET A 1 32.83 -6.07 11.86
C MET A 1 32.13 -6.66 10.64
N TRP A 2 32.82 -7.29 9.68
CA TRP A 2 32.21 -7.82 8.44
C TRP A 2 31.08 -8.83 8.65
N THR A 3 31.20 -9.72 9.63
CA THR A 3 30.18 -10.76 9.92
C THR A 3 28.87 -10.16 10.44
N VAL A 4 28.93 -9.12 11.28
CA VAL A 4 27.73 -8.49 11.86
C VAL A 4 26.92 -7.78 10.77
N ASP A 5 27.57 -7.00 9.90
CA ASP A 5 26.89 -6.33 8.78
C ASP A 5 26.25 -7.33 7.81
N LEU A 6 26.92 -8.46 7.56
CA LEU A 6 26.39 -9.54 6.72
C LEU A 6 25.11 -10.16 7.33
N VAL A 7 25.14 -10.51 8.62
CA VAL A 7 23.97 -11.05 9.32
C VAL A 7 22.83 -10.03 9.35
N LEU A 8 23.12 -8.77 9.65
CA LEU A 8 22.11 -7.70 9.65
C LEU A 8 21.44 -7.55 8.29
N ARG A 9 22.22 -7.57 7.21
CA ARG A 9 21.68 -7.52 5.83
C ARG A 9 20.77 -8.69 5.51
N PHE A 10 21.20 -9.89 5.89
CA PHE A 10 20.41 -11.10 5.66
C PHE A 10 19.06 -11.03 6.37
N VAL A 11 19.08 -10.70 7.67
CA VAL A 11 17.86 -10.50 8.47
C VAL A 11 17.00 -9.40 7.88
N PHE A 12 17.61 -8.28 7.47
CA PHE A 12 16.89 -7.14 6.92
C PHE A 12 16.17 -7.46 5.61
N VAL A 13 16.82 -8.13 4.66
CA VAL A 13 16.19 -8.47 3.38
C VAL A 13 15.03 -9.44 3.57
N ILE A 14 15.09 -10.32 4.58
CA ILE A 14 13.98 -11.22 4.92
C ILE A 14 12.84 -10.45 5.61
N ALA A 15 13.16 -9.57 6.56
CA ALA A 15 12.17 -8.87 7.37
C ALA A 15 11.47 -7.71 6.63
N ALA A 16 12.19 -6.99 5.77
CA ALA A 16 11.66 -5.80 5.12
C ALA A 16 10.44 -6.08 4.21
N PRO A 17 10.41 -7.15 3.38
CA PRO A 17 9.22 -7.54 2.63
C PRO A 17 8.00 -7.86 3.51
N ILE A 18 8.22 -8.48 4.67
CA ILE A 18 7.15 -8.74 5.66
C ILE A 18 6.57 -7.42 6.16
N ALA A 19 7.43 -6.45 6.47
CA ALA A 19 7.02 -5.10 6.89
C ALA A 19 6.36 -4.29 5.77
N LEU A 20 6.72 -4.53 4.50
CA LEU A 20 6.12 -3.87 3.35
C LEU A 20 4.66 -4.28 3.11
N VAL A 21 4.26 -5.50 3.46
CA VAL A 21 2.87 -5.97 3.27
C VAL A 21 1.85 -5.14 4.05
N PRO A 22 1.93 -4.95 5.39
CA PRO A 22 0.98 -4.10 6.11
C PRO A 22 1.06 -2.65 5.66
N LEU A 23 2.24 -2.16 5.24
CA LEU A 23 2.37 -0.82 4.64
C LEU A 23 1.63 -0.71 3.31
N ALA A 24 1.66 -1.75 2.46
CA ALA A 24 0.96 -1.80 1.18
C ALA A 24 -0.56 -1.85 1.32
N VAL A 25 -1.07 -2.33 2.47
CA VAL A 25 -2.51 -2.23 2.79
C VAL A 25 -2.92 -0.78 3.07
N VAL A 26 -2.01 0.03 3.63
CA VAL A 26 -2.28 1.41 4.01
C VAL A 26 -2.03 2.40 2.87
N VAL A 27 -0.99 2.15 2.09
CA VAL A 27 -0.46 3.07 1.08
C VAL A 27 -0.40 2.36 -0.26
N PRO A 28 -0.76 3.00 -1.38
CA PRO A 28 -0.65 2.39 -2.71
C PRO A 28 0.82 2.16 -3.11
N MET A 29 1.42 1.04 -2.73
CA MET A 29 2.84 0.73 -2.92
C MET A 29 3.24 0.32 -4.34
N GLY A 30 2.34 0.43 -5.33
CA GLY A 30 2.58 -0.05 -6.70
C GLY A 30 3.88 0.49 -7.32
N GLY A 31 4.13 1.80 -7.21
CA GLY A 31 5.36 2.42 -7.72
C GLY A 31 6.62 1.89 -7.04
N VAL A 32 6.58 1.72 -5.71
CA VAL A 32 7.70 1.19 -4.92
C VAL A 32 8.01 -0.25 -5.33
N LEU A 33 6.98 -1.10 -5.45
CA LEU A 33 7.14 -2.50 -5.85
C LEU A 33 7.72 -2.65 -7.26
N VAL A 34 7.23 -1.86 -8.22
CA VAL A 34 7.79 -1.83 -9.59
C VAL A 34 9.24 -1.36 -9.56
N GLY A 35 9.55 -0.33 -8.78
CA GLY A 35 10.93 0.16 -8.60
C GLY A 35 11.87 -0.90 -8.01
N VAL A 36 11.44 -1.60 -6.96
CA VAL A 36 12.17 -2.72 -6.33
C VAL A 36 12.40 -3.84 -7.35
N GLY A 37 11.35 -4.25 -8.05
CA GLY A 37 11.42 -5.32 -9.04
C GLY A 37 12.39 -4.99 -10.17
N ALA A 38 12.30 -3.77 -10.70
CA ALA A 38 13.21 -3.29 -11.73
C ALA A 38 14.67 -3.23 -11.22
N ALA A 39 14.90 -2.64 -10.05
CA ALA A 39 16.24 -2.53 -9.47
C ALA A 39 16.86 -3.91 -9.17
N THR A 40 16.05 -4.84 -8.65
CA THR A 40 16.46 -6.22 -8.40
C THR A 40 16.79 -6.95 -9.70
N ALA A 41 15.95 -6.82 -10.73
CA ALA A 41 16.19 -7.42 -12.04
C ALA A 41 17.49 -6.89 -12.68
N ILE A 42 17.74 -5.57 -12.59
CA ILE A 42 18.98 -4.94 -13.06
C ILE A 42 20.19 -5.49 -12.30
N ALA A 43 20.10 -5.57 -10.97
CA ALA A 43 21.18 -6.06 -10.12
C ALA A 43 21.53 -7.53 -10.43
N LEU A 44 20.52 -8.37 -10.66
CA LEU A 44 20.70 -9.79 -10.99
C LEU A 44 21.17 -10.03 -12.42
N ALA A 45 20.68 -9.24 -13.39
CA ALA A 45 21.10 -9.36 -14.78
C ALA A 45 22.57 -8.96 -14.97
N GLY A 46 23.08 -8.05 -14.13
CA GLY A 46 24.38 -7.41 -14.30
C GLY A 46 24.32 -6.25 -15.29
N SER A 47 25.17 -5.24 -15.09
CA SER A 47 25.12 -3.98 -15.86
C SER A 47 25.34 -4.19 -17.35
N ASP A 48 26.28 -5.06 -17.75
CA ASP A 48 26.63 -5.28 -19.15
C ASP A 48 25.51 -5.97 -19.95
N ARG A 49 24.95 -7.05 -19.40
CA ARG A 49 23.81 -7.76 -20.02
C ARG A 49 22.56 -6.89 -20.04
N TRP A 50 22.34 -6.09 -19.01
CA TRP A 50 21.21 -5.15 -18.98
C TRP A 50 21.35 -4.07 -20.06
N ARG A 51 22.53 -3.48 -20.23
CA ARG A 51 22.80 -2.51 -21.30
C ARG A 51 22.58 -3.12 -22.67
N ALA A 52 23.12 -4.33 -22.92
CA ALA A 52 22.93 -5.03 -24.20
C ALA A 52 21.44 -5.27 -24.51
N ARG A 53 20.66 -5.71 -23.52
CA ARG A 53 19.21 -5.93 -23.69
C ARG A 53 18.40 -4.66 -23.86
N THR A 54 18.80 -3.57 -23.22
CA THR A 54 18.04 -2.31 -23.26
C THR A 54 18.40 -1.46 -24.47
N ALA A 55 19.60 -1.63 -25.04
CA ALA A 55 20.02 -0.93 -26.26
C ALA A 55 19.11 -1.22 -27.48
N THR A 56 18.41 -2.36 -27.49
CA THR A 56 17.49 -2.73 -28.58
C THR A 56 16.13 -2.01 -28.50
N ILE A 57 15.85 -1.26 -27.43
CA ILE A 57 14.56 -0.58 -27.24
C ILE A 57 14.66 0.86 -27.78
N PRO A 58 13.97 1.19 -28.90
CA PRO A 58 14.26 2.41 -29.69
C PRO A 58 13.94 3.74 -28.96
N VAL A 59 13.07 3.72 -27.95
CA VAL A 59 12.65 4.95 -27.23
C VAL A 59 13.19 4.98 -25.79
N ALA A 60 13.12 3.85 -25.09
CA ALA A 60 13.49 3.79 -23.67
C ALA A 60 14.91 3.28 -23.43
N GLY A 61 15.61 2.74 -24.44
CA GLY A 61 16.89 2.08 -24.27
C GLY A 61 17.99 2.96 -23.70
N GLY A 62 18.08 4.21 -24.15
CA GLY A 62 19.03 5.20 -23.62
C GLY A 62 18.78 5.56 -22.14
N PHE A 63 17.53 5.53 -21.69
CA PHE A 63 17.18 5.78 -20.30
C PHE A 63 17.37 4.54 -19.42
N LEU A 64 16.92 3.37 -19.89
CA LEU A 64 17.03 2.10 -19.18
C LEU A 64 18.49 1.63 -19.04
N SER A 65 19.33 1.83 -20.05
CA SER A 65 20.75 1.51 -20.00
C SER A 65 21.49 2.33 -18.93
N LYS A 66 21.07 3.58 -18.68
CA LYS A 66 21.62 4.42 -17.62
C LYS A 66 21.32 3.90 -16.21
N LEU A 67 20.34 3.00 -16.03
CA LEU A 67 20.06 2.37 -14.74
C LEU A 67 21.13 1.35 -14.35
N ALA A 68 21.83 0.78 -15.33
CA ALA A 68 22.95 -0.12 -15.10
C ALA A 68 24.13 0.55 -14.37
N GLY A 69 24.21 1.88 -14.43
CA GLY A 69 25.28 2.66 -13.79
C GLY A 69 25.34 2.49 -12.27
N LEU A 70 24.26 2.05 -11.61
CA LEU A 70 24.28 1.71 -10.18
C LEU A 70 25.16 0.48 -9.91
N GLY A 71 25.11 -0.52 -10.78
CA GLY A 71 25.96 -1.71 -10.66
C GLY A 71 27.43 -1.35 -10.84
N ASP A 72 27.75 -0.51 -11.81
CA ASP A 72 29.12 -0.05 -12.06
C ASP A 72 29.67 0.77 -10.90
N TYR A 73 28.85 1.69 -10.37
CA TYR A 73 29.19 2.46 -9.19
C TYR A 73 29.58 1.56 -8.01
N TYR A 74 28.82 0.50 -7.74
CA TYR A 74 29.11 -0.41 -6.63
C TYR A 74 30.26 -1.39 -6.89
N ARG A 75 30.70 -1.57 -8.13
CA ARG A 75 31.96 -2.27 -8.43
C ARG A 75 33.15 -1.43 -8.00
N GLU A 76 33.09 -0.12 -8.24
CA GLU A 76 34.15 0.84 -7.90
C GLU A 76 34.10 1.26 -6.43
N HIS A 77 32.90 1.38 -5.86
CA HIS A 77 32.65 1.87 -4.49
C HIS A 77 31.86 0.82 -3.71
N PRO A 78 32.50 0.02 -2.84
CA PRO A 78 31.80 -1.03 -2.12
C PRO A 78 30.64 -0.44 -1.28
N PRO A 79 29.48 -1.13 -1.21
CA PRO A 79 28.34 -0.63 -0.44
C PRO A 79 28.70 -0.37 1.03
N LYS A 80 28.35 0.82 1.53
CA LYS A 80 28.48 1.21 2.94
C LYS A 80 27.70 0.27 3.87
N PRO A 81 27.99 0.22 5.19
CA PRO A 81 27.27 -0.64 6.14
C PRO A 81 25.74 -0.43 6.11
N LEU A 82 24.95 -1.47 6.40
CA LEU A 82 23.48 -1.43 6.31
C LEU A 82 22.85 -0.25 7.04
N ILE A 83 23.35 0.06 8.23
CA ILE A 83 22.86 1.13 9.10
C ILE A 83 22.90 2.48 8.39
N TYR A 84 23.90 2.73 7.54
CA TYR A 84 23.99 3.94 6.73
C TYR A 84 22.77 4.09 5.80
N TYR A 85 22.27 3.00 5.22
CA TYR A 85 21.13 3.02 4.32
C TYR A 85 19.78 3.06 5.05
N ILE A 86 19.68 2.48 6.25
CA ILE A 86 18.47 2.61 7.08
C ILE A 86 18.33 4.05 7.58
N ALA A 87 19.44 4.64 8.03
CA ALA A 87 19.49 6.04 8.45
C ALA A 87 19.47 7.03 7.27
N TYR A 88 19.36 6.55 6.03
CA TYR A 88 19.52 7.37 4.83
C TYR A 88 18.62 8.61 4.91
N PRO A 89 17.29 8.56 5.10
CA PRO A 89 16.47 9.78 5.13
C PRO A 89 16.92 10.87 6.12
N LEU A 90 17.51 10.48 7.26
CA LEU A 90 18.04 11.40 8.27
C LEU A 90 19.38 12.04 7.84
N LEU A 91 20.12 11.38 6.94
CA LEU A 91 21.36 11.86 6.36
C LEU A 91 21.16 12.76 5.13
N ALA A 92 19.93 13.16 4.82
CA ALA A 92 19.64 14.03 3.68
C ALA A 92 20.50 15.32 3.65
N PRO A 93 20.72 16.05 4.77
CA PRO A 93 21.60 17.20 4.79
C PRO A 93 23.04 16.85 4.42
N TYR A 94 23.54 15.70 4.90
CA TYR A 94 24.91 15.24 4.66
C TYR A 94 25.20 14.99 3.16
N TRP A 95 24.25 14.45 2.39
CA TRP A 95 24.47 14.22 0.94
C TRP A 95 24.52 15.49 0.11
N LEU A 96 23.93 16.58 0.61
CA LEU A 96 24.04 17.87 -0.04
C LEU A 96 25.48 18.38 0.00
N PHE A 97 26.29 17.94 0.96
CA PHE A 97 27.69 18.38 1.08
C PHE A 97 28.70 17.37 0.52
N VAL A 98 28.44 16.06 0.64
CA VAL A 98 29.39 15.02 0.22
C VAL A 98 29.14 14.56 -1.22
N ARG A 99 30.14 14.77 -2.10
CA ARG A 99 30.06 14.47 -3.54
C ARG A 99 29.74 13.02 -3.83
N ASP A 100 30.37 12.07 -3.13
CA ASP A 100 30.15 10.64 -3.36
C ASP A 100 28.72 10.21 -3.00
N ALA A 101 28.23 10.67 -1.85
CA ALA A 101 26.87 10.39 -1.42
C ALA A 101 25.84 11.03 -2.37
N ARG A 102 26.15 12.23 -2.90
CA ARG A 102 25.33 12.88 -3.94
C ARG A 102 25.31 12.08 -5.25
N ARG A 103 26.46 11.54 -5.67
CA ARG A 103 26.56 10.72 -6.89
C ARG A 103 25.73 9.45 -6.77
N GLU A 104 25.84 8.76 -5.63
CA GLU A 104 25.01 7.60 -5.30
C GLU A 104 23.51 7.96 -5.31
N PHE A 105 23.12 9.05 -4.65
CA PHE A 105 21.74 9.53 -4.63
C PHE A 105 21.20 9.81 -6.05
N LEU A 106 22.00 10.44 -6.90
CA LEU A 106 21.61 10.77 -8.28
C LEU A 106 21.39 9.52 -9.16
N LEU A 107 22.09 8.42 -8.88
CA LEU A 107 21.84 7.13 -9.54
C LEU A 107 20.48 6.58 -9.12
N TYR A 108 20.18 6.60 -7.83
CA TYR A 108 18.86 6.21 -7.31
C TYR A 108 17.74 7.10 -7.82
N ARG A 109 17.98 8.40 -8.01
CA ARG A 109 16.99 9.34 -8.57
C ARG A 109 16.44 8.86 -9.92
N ARG A 110 17.26 8.22 -10.76
CA ARG A 110 16.81 7.71 -12.07
C ARG A 110 15.88 6.50 -11.93
N ILE A 111 16.21 5.59 -11.01
CA ILE A 111 15.35 4.44 -10.68
C ILE A 111 14.03 4.94 -10.07
N ASN A 112 14.14 5.89 -9.13
CA ASN A 112 12.99 6.50 -8.47
C ASN A 112 12.12 7.31 -9.44
N ALA A 113 12.67 7.84 -10.54
CA ALA A 113 11.88 8.53 -11.57
C ALA A 113 10.89 7.57 -12.26
N ILE A 114 11.26 6.31 -12.50
CA ILE A 114 10.31 5.31 -13.04
C ILE A 114 9.20 5.05 -12.04
N ALA A 115 9.56 4.77 -10.78
CA ALA A 115 8.60 4.54 -9.72
C ALA A 115 7.65 5.74 -9.56
N PHE A 116 8.18 6.96 -9.65
CA PHE A 116 7.42 8.20 -9.61
C PHE A 116 6.45 8.32 -10.78
N LEU A 117 6.88 8.04 -12.02
CA LEU A 117 5.99 8.08 -13.19
C LEU A 117 4.86 7.05 -13.08
N VAL A 118 5.16 5.83 -12.65
CA VAL A 118 4.16 4.79 -12.40
C VAL A 118 3.18 5.26 -11.32
N MET A 119 3.68 5.86 -10.24
CA MET A 119 2.85 6.37 -9.16
C MET A 119 1.94 7.53 -9.62
N VAL A 120 2.46 8.48 -10.41
CA VAL A 120 1.68 9.59 -10.96
C VAL A 120 0.61 9.06 -11.92
N GLY A 121 0.95 8.13 -12.82
CA GLY A 121 -0.01 7.52 -13.74
C GLY A 121 -1.10 6.74 -13.01
N ALA A 122 -0.73 5.91 -12.04
CA ALA A 122 -1.67 5.17 -11.21
C ALA A 122 -2.55 6.10 -10.35
N GLY A 123 -1.97 7.16 -9.80
CA GLY A 123 -2.70 8.18 -9.04
C GLY A 123 -3.69 8.96 -9.90
N ALA A 124 -3.30 9.35 -11.13
CA ALA A 124 -4.20 10.01 -12.07
C ALA A 124 -5.36 9.09 -12.47
N TYR A 125 -5.07 7.82 -12.75
CA TYR A 125 -6.11 6.82 -13.02
C TYR A 125 -7.03 6.62 -11.82
N ASP A 126 -6.48 6.50 -10.60
CA ASP A 126 -7.26 6.38 -9.36
C ASP A 126 -8.17 7.60 -9.16
N TYR A 127 -7.65 8.81 -9.40
CA TYR A 127 -8.43 10.03 -9.29
C TYR A 127 -9.63 10.04 -10.26
N ILE A 128 -9.38 9.74 -11.54
CA ILE A 128 -10.43 9.73 -12.56
C ILE A 128 -11.48 8.67 -12.24
N LYS A 129 -11.06 7.47 -11.83
CA LYS A 129 -11.95 6.32 -11.63
C LYS A 129 -12.71 6.33 -10.31
N ASN A 130 -12.02 6.70 -9.22
CA ASN A 130 -12.52 6.46 -7.86
C ASN A 130 -12.89 7.76 -7.11
N TRP A 131 -12.27 8.90 -7.46
CA TRP A 131 -12.47 10.16 -6.75
C TRP A 131 -13.42 11.12 -7.45
N ARG A 132 -13.36 11.21 -8.79
CA ARG A 132 -14.29 12.05 -9.57
C ARG A 132 -15.68 11.40 -9.70
N PRO A 133 -16.75 12.21 -9.87
CA PRO A 133 -16.78 13.68 -9.74
C PRO A 133 -17.01 14.18 -8.29
N GLU A 134 -17.39 13.31 -7.36
CA GLU A 134 -18.01 13.72 -6.09
C GLU A 134 -17.00 14.27 -5.07
N ILE A 135 -15.71 13.93 -5.20
CA ILE A 135 -14.67 14.36 -4.25
C ILE A 135 -13.78 15.43 -4.89
N PRO A 136 -13.58 16.59 -4.22
CA PRO A 136 -12.74 17.66 -4.75
C PRO A 136 -11.29 17.21 -4.92
N PHE A 137 -10.64 17.73 -5.97
CA PHE A 137 -9.24 17.41 -6.28
C PHE A 137 -8.29 17.70 -5.11
N GLY A 138 -8.56 18.75 -4.32
CA GLY A 138 -7.73 19.10 -3.16
C GLY A 138 -7.60 17.96 -2.14
N ALA A 139 -8.70 17.27 -1.82
CA ALA A 139 -8.69 16.16 -0.88
C ALA A 139 -7.86 14.97 -1.41
N PHE A 140 -7.99 14.67 -2.70
CA PHE A 140 -7.17 13.68 -3.39
C PHE A 140 -5.69 14.09 -3.31
N PHE A 141 -5.37 15.31 -3.72
CA PHE A 141 -4.00 15.82 -3.83
C PHE A 141 -3.26 15.78 -2.48
N THR A 142 -3.89 16.22 -1.38
CA THR A 142 -3.29 16.14 -0.04
C THR A 142 -2.99 14.69 0.36
N SER A 143 -3.91 13.76 0.11
CA SER A 143 -3.70 12.33 0.42
C SER A 143 -2.61 11.69 -0.44
N SER A 144 -2.51 12.09 -1.71
CA SER A 144 -1.51 11.65 -2.67
C SER A 144 -0.12 12.16 -2.30
N ILE A 145 0.01 13.43 -1.88
CA ILE A 145 1.28 13.98 -1.37
C ILE A 145 1.75 13.20 -0.14
N ALA A 146 0.87 13.00 0.86
CA ALA A 146 1.23 12.27 2.06
C ALA A 146 1.68 10.83 1.74
N SER A 147 0.99 10.17 0.81
CA SER A 147 1.35 8.85 0.33
C SER A 147 2.69 8.84 -0.39
N LEU A 148 2.96 9.83 -1.25
CA LEU A 148 4.24 9.98 -1.95
C LEU A 148 5.39 10.16 -0.95
N PHE A 149 5.26 11.01 0.06
CA PHE A 149 6.29 11.19 1.08
C PHE A 149 6.59 9.89 1.83
N LEU A 150 5.55 9.16 2.22
CA LEU A 150 5.71 7.87 2.90
C LEU A 150 6.35 6.81 1.97
N GLN A 151 5.99 6.78 0.69
CA GLN A 151 6.62 5.90 -0.30
C GLN A 151 8.09 6.23 -0.51
N LEU A 152 8.47 7.52 -0.58
CA LEU A 152 9.86 7.95 -0.67
C LEU A 152 10.64 7.49 0.56
N LEU A 153 10.08 7.69 1.75
CA LEU A 153 10.69 7.25 3.01
C LEU A 153 10.90 5.73 3.01
N VAL A 154 9.88 4.97 2.63
CA VAL A 154 9.95 3.50 2.55
C VAL A 154 10.96 3.05 1.49
N THR A 155 11.03 3.74 0.36
CA THR A 155 12.00 3.43 -0.70
C THR A 155 13.43 3.63 -0.19
N MET A 156 13.68 4.75 0.51
CA MET A 156 14.99 5.03 1.09
C MET A 156 15.35 4.06 2.22
N CYS A 157 14.44 3.86 3.18
CA CYS A 157 14.71 3.05 4.37
C CYS A 157 14.73 1.55 4.09
N LEU A 158 13.94 1.05 3.14
CA LEU A 158 13.77 -0.38 2.89
C LEU A 158 14.35 -0.81 1.54
N VAL A 159 13.94 -0.15 0.46
CA VAL A 159 14.28 -0.61 -0.90
C VAL A 159 15.76 -0.45 -1.20
N MET A 160 16.34 0.72 -0.91
CA MET A 160 17.78 0.94 -1.14
C MET A 160 18.65 -0.09 -0.38
N PRO A 161 18.48 -0.31 0.94
CA PRO A 161 19.25 -1.34 1.64
C PRO A 161 19.03 -2.77 1.10
N ILE A 162 17.84 -3.11 0.60
CA ILE A 162 17.60 -4.39 -0.09
C ILE A 162 18.45 -4.46 -1.36
N VAL A 163 18.34 -3.47 -2.24
CA VAL A 163 19.04 -3.46 -3.54
C VAL A 163 20.56 -3.49 -3.34
N THR A 164 21.11 -2.69 -2.42
CA THR A 164 22.56 -2.70 -2.14
C THR A 164 23.04 -4.03 -1.58
N THR A 165 22.22 -4.69 -0.75
CA THR A 165 22.52 -6.02 -0.25
C THR A 165 22.53 -7.06 -1.36
N ILE A 166 21.53 -7.03 -2.25
CA ILE A 166 21.48 -7.92 -3.42
C ILE A 166 22.71 -7.73 -4.30
N VAL A 167 23.04 -6.47 -4.64
CA VAL A 167 24.23 -6.14 -5.43
C VAL A 167 25.48 -6.69 -4.77
N ARG A 168 25.67 -6.44 -3.46
CA ARG A 168 26.84 -6.90 -2.71
C ARG A 168 26.99 -8.43 -2.74
N TYR A 169 25.93 -9.16 -2.44
CA TYR A 169 25.97 -10.62 -2.44
C TYR A 169 26.24 -11.18 -3.84
N HIS A 170 25.65 -10.55 -4.86
CA HIS A 170 25.85 -10.92 -6.25
C HIS A 170 27.31 -10.68 -6.69
N THR A 171 27.88 -9.52 -6.40
CA THR A 171 29.27 -9.17 -6.76
C THR A 171 30.29 -9.99 -5.97
N SER A 172 29.99 -10.36 -4.72
CA SER A 172 30.86 -11.21 -3.91
C SER A 172 30.75 -12.70 -4.24
N GLY A 173 30.00 -13.10 -5.28
CA GLY A 173 29.88 -14.52 -5.70
C GLY A 173 29.01 -15.40 -4.79
N HIS A 174 28.34 -14.84 -3.77
CA HIS A 174 27.53 -15.58 -2.80
C HIS A 174 26.13 -15.91 -3.33
N ARG A 175 26.05 -16.48 -4.54
CA ARG A 175 24.79 -16.69 -5.28
C ARG A 175 23.80 -17.61 -4.56
N ARG A 176 24.29 -18.65 -3.88
CA ARG A 176 23.44 -19.57 -3.11
C ARG A 176 22.75 -18.86 -1.94
N ALA A 177 23.51 -18.10 -1.15
CA ALA A 177 22.97 -17.32 -0.04
C ALA A 177 21.96 -16.26 -0.52
N LEU A 178 22.26 -15.59 -1.64
CA LEU A 178 21.34 -14.65 -2.27
C LEU A 178 20.04 -15.32 -2.70
N ALA A 179 20.11 -16.49 -3.35
CA ALA A 179 18.94 -17.23 -3.79
C ALA A 179 18.07 -17.69 -2.61
N ILE A 180 18.69 -18.21 -1.54
CA ILE A 180 17.99 -18.60 -0.30
C ILE A 180 17.29 -17.39 0.31
N MET A 181 18.01 -16.27 0.47
CA MET A 181 17.48 -15.03 1.05
C MET A 181 16.28 -14.50 0.26
N LEU A 182 16.39 -14.42 -1.07
CA LEU A 182 15.29 -14.00 -1.94
C LEU A 182 14.12 -14.99 -1.92
N GLY A 183 14.41 -16.29 -1.92
CA GLY A 183 13.39 -17.33 -1.84
C GLY A 183 12.55 -17.24 -0.57
N ILE A 184 13.21 -17.12 0.59
CA ILE A 184 12.54 -16.92 1.89
C ILE A 184 11.73 -15.61 1.87
N SER A 185 12.32 -14.53 1.37
CA SER A 185 11.68 -13.22 1.31
C SER A 185 10.39 -13.24 0.50
N VAL A 186 10.42 -13.86 -0.69
CA VAL A 186 9.25 -14.01 -1.57
C VAL A 186 8.20 -14.90 -0.93
N LEU A 187 8.61 -16.03 -0.33
CA LEU A 187 7.70 -16.95 0.34
C LEU A 187 6.95 -16.24 1.49
N LEU A 188 7.66 -15.54 2.36
CA LEU A 188 7.07 -14.84 3.50
C LEU A 188 6.21 -13.65 3.07
N ALA A 189 6.65 -12.86 2.09
CA ALA A 189 5.85 -11.77 1.53
C ALA A 189 4.56 -12.31 0.89
N THR A 190 4.62 -13.45 0.20
CA THR A 190 3.44 -14.10 -0.41
C THR A 190 2.48 -14.59 0.67
N ALA A 191 2.97 -15.30 1.69
CA ALA A 191 2.15 -15.76 2.81
C ALA A 191 1.45 -14.60 3.52
N MET A 192 2.18 -13.51 3.79
CA MET A 192 1.62 -12.29 4.39
C MET A 192 0.62 -11.59 3.46
N THR A 193 0.85 -11.58 2.15
CA THR A 193 -0.08 -11.02 1.17
C THR A 193 -1.38 -11.81 1.13
N ILE A 194 -1.31 -13.15 1.12
CA ILE A 194 -2.49 -14.02 1.19
C ILE A 194 -3.26 -13.76 2.49
N PHE A 195 -2.55 -13.66 3.62
CA PHE A 195 -3.16 -13.32 4.91
C PHE A 195 -3.85 -11.94 4.86
N ALA A 196 -3.19 -10.92 4.30
CA ALA A 196 -3.74 -9.58 4.17
C ALA A 196 -4.96 -9.54 3.22
N MET A 197 -4.93 -10.27 2.10
CA MET A 197 -6.04 -10.39 1.15
C MET A 197 -7.26 -11.08 1.74
N ARG A 198 -7.07 -11.98 2.72
CA ARG A 198 -8.17 -12.61 3.47
C ARG A 198 -8.78 -11.67 4.50
N SER A 199 -8.15 -10.54 4.81
CA SER A 199 -8.77 -9.54 5.68
C SER A 199 -9.82 -8.77 4.87
N ASP A 200 -11.09 -8.84 5.28
CA ASP A 200 -12.19 -8.03 4.72
C ASP A 200 -12.07 -6.52 5.04
N ARG A 201 -10.86 -6.06 5.36
CA ARG A 201 -10.59 -4.68 5.74
C ARG A 201 -10.49 -3.84 4.48
N ALA A 202 -11.39 -2.87 4.35
CA ALA A 202 -11.25 -1.84 3.33
C ALA A 202 -9.95 -1.05 3.54
N SER A 203 -9.31 -0.70 2.44
CA SER A 203 -8.09 0.11 2.46
C SER A 203 -8.37 1.46 3.12
N PRO A 204 -7.37 2.11 3.76
CA PRO A 204 -7.54 3.44 4.31
C PRO A 204 -7.98 4.48 3.27
N SER A 205 -7.55 4.35 2.01
CA SER A 205 -8.02 5.22 0.93
C SER A 205 -9.52 5.06 0.67
N ALA A 206 -10.03 3.82 0.63
CA ALA A 206 -11.46 3.56 0.50
C ALA A 206 -12.24 4.14 1.70
N GLN A 207 -11.73 4.00 2.93
CA GLN A 207 -12.36 4.61 4.12
C GLN A 207 -12.41 6.14 4.05
N ILE A 208 -11.34 6.79 3.56
CA ILE A 208 -11.29 8.24 3.37
C ILE A 208 -12.34 8.67 2.34
N ARG A 209 -12.41 8.02 1.17
CA ARG A 209 -13.38 8.36 0.12
C ARG A 209 -14.82 8.13 0.53
N LEU A 210 -15.09 6.98 1.16
CA LEU A 210 -16.40 6.65 1.71
C LEU A 210 -16.90 7.74 2.66
N ARG A 211 -16.02 8.27 3.52
CA ARG A 211 -16.34 9.40 4.41
C ARG A 211 -16.61 10.70 3.64
N TRP A 212 -15.79 11.02 2.64
CA TRP A 212 -15.99 12.24 1.84
C TRP A 212 -17.31 12.19 1.08
N ARG A 213 -17.66 11.04 0.48
CA ARG A 213 -18.96 10.83 -0.18
C ARG A 213 -20.12 11.00 0.81
N ALA A 214 -19.99 10.40 1.99
CA ALA A 214 -21.01 10.51 3.03
C ALA A 214 -21.22 11.96 3.52
N ALA A 215 -20.15 12.75 3.59
CA ALA A 215 -20.22 14.15 3.99
C ALA A 215 -20.73 15.08 2.88
N HIS A 216 -20.53 14.72 1.60
CA HIS A 216 -20.94 15.53 0.46
C HIS A 216 -22.45 15.54 0.27
N ASP A 217 -23.09 14.38 0.42
CA ASP A 217 -24.55 14.24 0.31
C ASP A 217 -25.10 13.36 1.46
N PRO A 218 -25.35 13.96 2.64
CA PRO A 218 -25.82 13.23 3.81
C PRO A 218 -27.22 12.64 3.62
N ALA A 219 -28.10 13.33 2.87
CA ALA A 219 -29.47 12.87 2.65
C ALA A 219 -29.51 11.60 1.82
N ARG A 220 -28.81 11.59 0.67
CA ARG A 220 -28.67 10.39 -0.17
C ARG A 220 -27.97 9.26 0.57
N THR A 221 -26.95 9.59 1.36
CA THR A 221 -26.24 8.62 2.21
C THR A 221 -27.18 7.92 3.19
N THR A 222 -28.01 8.68 3.92
CA THR A 222 -28.98 8.12 4.86
C THR A 222 -30.02 7.27 4.14
N ALA A 223 -30.56 7.72 3.01
CA ALA A 223 -31.51 6.94 2.21
C ALA A 223 -30.89 5.60 1.75
N THR A 224 -29.67 5.63 1.21
CA THR A 224 -28.98 4.41 0.77
C THR A 224 -28.66 3.47 1.93
N LEU A 225 -28.34 4.00 3.13
CA LEU A 225 -28.19 3.16 4.33
C LEU A 225 -29.52 2.53 4.76
N GLN A 226 -30.64 3.26 4.66
CA GLN A 226 -31.98 2.75 4.95
C GLN A 226 -32.33 1.59 4.01
N ASP A 227 -32.07 1.76 2.71
CA ASP A 227 -32.27 0.73 1.69
C ASP A 227 -31.37 -0.49 1.94
N ALA A 228 -30.10 -0.27 2.28
CA ALA A 228 -29.16 -1.33 2.56
C ALA A 228 -29.54 -2.15 3.79
N VAL A 229 -30.01 -1.51 4.86
CA VAL A 229 -30.48 -2.23 6.05
C VAL A 229 -31.78 -2.97 5.75
N ALA A 230 -32.71 -2.39 4.98
CA ALA A 230 -33.95 -3.05 4.59
C ALA A 230 -33.69 -4.29 3.72
N ALA A 231 -32.83 -4.16 2.71
CA ALA A 231 -32.42 -5.26 1.85
C ALA A 231 -31.67 -6.35 2.64
N ALA A 232 -30.80 -5.94 3.56
CA ALA A 232 -30.13 -6.86 4.48
C ALA A 232 -31.15 -7.61 5.33
N GLN A 233 -32.15 -6.95 5.89
CA GLN A 233 -33.13 -7.56 6.80
C GLN A 233 -34.05 -8.57 6.09
N ALA A 234 -34.38 -8.34 4.83
CA ALA A 234 -35.23 -9.24 4.03
C ALA A 234 -34.51 -10.53 3.58
N ALA A 235 -33.19 -10.60 3.67
CA ALA A 235 -32.42 -11.76 3.22
C ALA A 235 -32.53 -12.96 4.20
N PRO A 236 -32.46 -14.21 3.72
CA PRO A 236 -32.65 -15.39 4.57
C PRO A 236 -31.47 -15.67 5.52
N ASP A 237 -30.25 -15.32 5.15
CA ASP A 237 -29.03 -15.63 5.91
C ASP A 237 -28.03 -14.46 5.87
N ASP A 238 -26.95 -14.54 6.66
CA ASP A 238 -25.99 -13.45 6.79
C ASP A 238 -25.15 -13.19 5.53
N THR A 239 -24.93 -14.22 4.70
CA THR A 239 -24.16 -14.10 3.46
C THR A 239 -24.99 -13.40 2.39
N THR A 240 -26.25 -13.81 2.25
CA THR A 240 -27.22 -13.15 1.37
C THR A 240 -27.54 -11.73 1.86
N ALA A 241 -27.66 -11.50 3.17
CA ALA A 241 -27.86 -10.17 3.76
C ALA A 241 -26.71 -9.22 3.42
N ARG A 242 -25.47 -9.68 3.56
CA ARG A 242 -24.29 -8.89 3.20
C ARG A 242 -24.27 -8.55 1.72
N THR A 243 -24.63 -9.50 0.87
CA THR A 243 -24.66 -9.30 -0.58
C THR A 243 -25.76 -8.31 -0.98
N ALA A 244 -26.96 -8.45 -0.41
CA ALA A 244 -28.10 -7.55 -0.64
C ALA A 244 -27.80 -6.12 -0.17
N ALA A 245 -27.26 -5.96 1.05
CA ALA A 245 -26.82 -4.66 1.57
C ALA A 245 -25.80 -4.02 0.64
N ARG A 246 -24.79 -4.77 0.20
CA ARG A 246 -23.75 -4.28 -0.71
C ARG A 246 -24.32 -3.85 -2.07
N GLY A 247 -25.32 -4.57 -2.58
CA GLY A 247 -26.05 -4.18 -3.79
C GLY A 247 -26.70 -2.80 -3.66
N ALA A 248 -27.40 -2.55 -2.55
CA ALA A 248 -28.01 -1.24 -2.28
C ALA A 248 -26.95 -0.14 -2.09
N LEU A 249 -25.90 -0.40 -1.31
CA LEU A 249 -24.81 0.55 -1.05
C LEU A 249 -24.07 0.98 -2.34
N ALA A 250 -24.06 0.14 -3.38
CA ALA A 250 -23.42 0.47 -4.66
C ALA A 250 -24.06 1.66 -5.40
N ALA A 251 -25.24 2.13 -4.96
CA ALA A 251 -25.87 3.34 -5.49
C ALA A 251 -25.13 4.64 -5.16
N VAL A 252 -24.30 4.64 -4.10
CA VAL A 252 -23.53 5.82 -3.63
C VAL A 252 -22.03 5.53 -3.60
N TRP A 253 -21.65 4.33 -3.17
CA TRP A 253 -20.26 3.96 -2.93
C TRP A 253 -19.68 3.07 -4.03
N ARG A 254 -18.36 3.19 -4.25
CA ARG A 254 -17.64 2.36 -5.23
C ARG A 254 -17.49 0.90 -4.73
N PRO A 255 -17.24 -0.08 -5.61
CA PRO A 255 -17.17 -1.49 -5.22
C PRO A 255 -16.18 -1.82 -4.10
N ASP A 256 -15.05 -1.10 -4.01
CA ASP A 256 -14.06 -1.30 -2.95
C ASP A 256 -14.43 -0.60 -1.64
N GLU A 257 -15.19 0.49 -1.70
CA GLU A 257 -15.78 1.18 -0.55
C GLU A 257 -16.93 0.36 0.07
N VAL A 258 -17.78 -0.23 -0.77
CA VAL A 258 -18.89 -1.09 -0.36
C VAL A 258 -18.40 -2.30 0.47
N ARG A 259 -17.20 -2.80 0.21
CA ARG A 259 -16.58 -3.89 1.00
C ARG A 259 -16.27 -3.47 2.45
N ALA A 260 -16.13 -2.17 2.72
CA ALA A 260 -15.92 -1.65 4.08
C ALA A 260 -17.13 -1.87 4.99
N PHE A 261 -18.32 -2.03 4.39
CA PHE A 261 -19.54 -2.25 5.13
C PHE A 261 -19.68 -3.70 5.57
N ASN A 262 -20.07 -3.85 6.83
CA ASN A 262 -20.40 -5.10 7.48
C ASN A 262 -21.88 -5.09 7.84
N VAL A 263 -22.49 -6.28 7.78
CA VAL A 263 -23.86 -6.53 8.22
C VAL A 263 -23.79 -7.42 9.45
N ARG A 264 -24.52 -7.05 10.49
CA ARG A 264 -24.68 -7.81 11.73
C ARG A 264 -26.14 -7.92 12.06
N ARG A 265 -26.56 -9.09 12.55
CA ARG A 265 -27.89 -9.33 13.07
C ARG A 265 -27.76 -9.85 14.49
N ALA A 266 -28.56 -9.31 15.38
CA ALA A 266 -28.69 -9.78 16.74
C ALA A 266 -30.14 -9.53 17.17
N ASP A 267 -30.75 -10.52 17.81
CA ASP A 267 -32.16 -10.54 18.17
C ASP A 267 -33.05 -10.24 16.94
N ASN A 268 -33.69 -9.07 16.95
CA ASN A 268 -34.57 -8.55 15.93
C ASN A 268 -34.01 -7.29 15.27
N ILE A 269 -32.70 -7.05 15.36
CA ILE A 269 -32.04 -5.85 14.84
C ILE A 269 -31.04 -6.22 13.75
N THR A 270 -31.17 -5.58 12.59
CA THR A 270 -30.18 -5.62 11.52
C THR A 270 -29.38 -4.31 11.53
N LEU A 271 -28.06 -4.42 11.64
CA LEU A 271 -27.10 -3.31 11.67
C LEU A 271 -26.22 -3.38 10.41
N VAL A 272 -26.17 -2.27 9.66
CA VAL A 272 -25.18 -2.05 8.60
C VAL A 272 -24.20 -1.00 9.09
N HIS A 273 -22.89 -1.29 9.06
CA HIS A 273 -21.88 -0.35 9.54
C HIS A 273 -20.55 -0.42 8.77
N ALA A 274 -19.82 0.69 8.71
CA ALA A 274 -18.47 0.80 8.19
C ALA A 274 -17.56 1.57 9.17
N TYR A 275 -16.37 1.03 9.43
CA TYR A 275 -15.38 1.68 10.30
C TYR A 275 -14.56 2.71 9.51
N LEU A 276 -14.40 3.91 10.09
CA LEU A 276 -13.71 5.04 9.45
C LEU A 276 -12.36 5.42 10.08
N GLY A 277 -11.82 4.59 10.97
CA GLY A 277 -10.61 4.94 11.74
C GLY A 277 -10.78 4.76 13.25
N ARG A 278 -9.69 4.90 14.02
CA ARG A 278 -9.72 4.76 15.49
C ARG A 278 -10.29 5.99 16.19
N ARG A 279 -10.22 7.15 15.53
CA ARG A 279 -10.61 8.47 16.05
C ARG A 279 -11.83 9.07 15.34
N ARG A 280 -12.57 8.26 14.56
CA ARG A 280 -13.69 8.74 13.76
C ARG A 280 -14.92 7.88 14.07
N PRO A 281 -16.11 8.48 14.21
CA PRO A 281 -17.33 7.71 14.40
C PRO A 281 -17.54 6.81 13.16
N PRO A 282 -17.99 5.55 13.35
CA PRO A 282 -18.36 4.71 12.23
C PRO A 282 -19.56 5.30 11.50
N LEU A 283 -19.71 5.01 10.20
CA LEU A 283 -21.00 5.16 9.53
C LEU A 283 -21.82 3.93 9.86
N TRP A 284 -23.03 4.11 10.36
CA TRP A 284 -23.88 2.98 10.68
C TRP A 284 -25.35 3.39 10.66
N LEU A 285 -26.20 2.40 10.45
CA LEU A 285 -27.64 2.48 10.65
C LEU A 285 -28.15 1.11 11.04
N ALA A 286 -29.13 1.06 11.93
CA ALA A 286 -29.80 -0.17 12.31
C ALA A 286 -31.32 -0.06 12.13
N ARG A 287 -31.97 -1.21 11.95
CA ARG A 287 -33.43 -1.33 11.84
C ARG A 287 -33.91 -2.53 12.65
N ARG A 288 -35.01 -2.34 13.37
CA ARG A 288 -35.71 -3.40 14.11
C ARG A 288 -36.66 -4.20 13.20
N ALA A 289 -37.09 -5.37 13.67
CA ALA A 289 -38.11 -6.20 13.01
C ALA A 289 -39.43 -5.48 12.77
N ASP A 290 -39.80 -4.55 13.67
CA ASP A 290 -40.98 -3.68 13.55
C ASP A 290 -40.85 -2.59 12.46
N GLY A 291 -39.69 -2.50 11.81
CA GLY A 291 -39.41 -1.54 10.75
C GLY A 291 -38.82 -0.21 11.22
N ARG A 292 -38.75 0.06 12.53
CA ARG A 292 -38.20 1.31 13.09
C ARG A 292 -36.68 1.37 12.94
N TYR A 293 -36.18 2.52 12.48
CA TYR A 293 -34.76 2.80 12.42
C TYR A 293 -34.20 3.24 13.77
N ILE A 294 -33.01 2.74 14.11
CA ILE A 294 -32.24 3.13 15.29
C ILE A 294 -31.06 3.98 14.80
N THR A 295 -31.01 5.23 15.26
CA THR A 295 -29.94 6.20 14.96
C THR A 295 -29.10 6.54 16.19
N LEU A 296 -29.62 6.31 17.39
CA LEU A 296 -28.93 6.55 18.65
C LEU A 296 -28.18 5.29 19.09
N ARG A 297 -26.91 5.47 19.44
CA ARG A 297 -26.02 4.36 19.81
C ARG A 297 -26.47 3.64 21.09
N ASP A 298 -27.08 4.38 22.02
CA ASP A 298 -27.52 3.84 23.31
C ASP A 298 -28.78 2.97 23.21
N GLU A 299 -29.51 3.05 22.09
CA GLU A 299 -30.66 2.20 21.79
C GLU A 299 -30.24 0.82 21.21
N LEU A 300 -28.96 0.66 20.85
CA LEU A 300 -28.44 -0.63 20.37
C LEU A 300 -28.21 -1.60 21.54
N PRO A 301 -28.50 -2.90 21.37
CA PRO A 301 -28.10 -3.95 22.29
C PRO A 301 -26.60 -3.88 22.60
N ALA A 302 -26.22 -4.28 23.82
CA ALA A 302 -24.83 -4.21 24.29
C ALA A 302 -23.86 -4.92 23.32
N GLU A 303 -24.26 -6.08 22.77
CA GLU A 303 -23.46 -6.83 21.81
C GLU A 303 -23.16 -6.01 20.54
N LEU A 304 -24.18 -5.40 19.92
CA LEU A 304 -24.01 -4.59 18.71
C LEU A 304 -23.21 -3.31 19.01
N ARG A 305 -23.41 -2.71 20.19
CA ARG A 305 -22.69 -1.51 20.63
C ARG A 305 -21.20 -1.77 20.83
N GLU A 306 -20.85 -2.93 21.38
CA GLU A 306 -19.47 -3.36 21.55
C GLU A 306 -18.82 -3.71 20.21
N ARG A 307 -19.55 -4.34 19.29
CA ARG A 307 -19.03 -4.58 17.94
C ARG A 307 -18.77 -3.27 17.21
N LEU A 308 -19.60 -2.25 17.35
CA LEU A 308 -19.32 -0.92 16.77
C LEU A 308 -18.04 -0.26 17.31
N THR A 309 -17.50 -0.69 18.46
CA THR A 309 -16.24 -0.16 19.00
C THR A 309 -15.03 -1.07 18.80
N ARG A 310 -15.22 -2.39 18.78
CA ARG A 310 -14.13 -3.34 18.59
C ARG A 310 -13.66 -3.35 17.13
N ARG A 311 -12.34 -3.24 16.94
CA ARG A 311 -11.61 -3.27 15.66
C ARG A 311 -11.01 -4.65 15.39
#